data_AF-A0A8J3IWZ9-F1
#
_entry.id   AF-A0A8J3IWZ9-F1
#
_cell.length_a   1.000
_cell.length_b   1.000
_cell.length_c   1.000
_cell.angle_alpha   90.00
_cell.angle_beta   90.00
_cell.angle_gamma   90.00
#
_symmetry.space_group_name_H-M   'P 1'
#
loop_
_entity.id
_entity.type
_entity.pdbx_description
1 polymer ?
#
loop_
_entity_poly.entity_id
_entity_poly.type
_entity_poly.pdbx_seq_one_letter_code
_entity_poly.pdbx_strand_id
1 'polypeptide(L)'
;MHDMPTLHDAIITIIAFAGGWIGVVFELMELSHTPSTKRPKTFKDPYYKLRFFGLPFIAATLGLLYQLSNFNLTPVVAFNIGVSAPLIIKSFIRSGVNLDLDPKTE
;
A
#
# COMPACT_ATOMS: atom_id res chain seq x y z
N MET A 1 -2.55 -28.05 5.39
CA MET A 1 -2.22 -28.35 3.99
C MET A 1 -2.46 -27.05 3.24
N HIS A 2 -1.43 -26.19 3.13
CA HIS A 2 -1.56 -24.95 2.36
C HIS A 2 -1.49 -25.36 0.89
N ASP A 3 -2.59 -25.19 0.16
CA ASP A 3 -2.60 -25.36 -1.28
C ASP A 3 -1.52 -24.47 -1.90
N MET A 4 -0.78 -25.04 -2.86
CA MET A 4 0.21 -24.29 -3.63
C MET A 4 -0.50 -23.12 -4.33
N PRO A 5 0.07 -21.90 -4.32
CA PRO A 5 -0.53 -20.76 -4.99
C PRO A 5 -0.74 -21.09 -6.47
N THR A 6 -1.96 -20.89 -6.96
CA THR A 6 -2.30 -21.18 -8.35
C THR A 6 -1.75 -20.08 -9.26
N LEU A 7 -1.70 -20.34 -10.57
CA LEU A 7 -1.32 -19.32 -11.57
C LEU A 7 -2.22 -18.07 -11.47
N HIS A 8 -3.50 -18.27 -11.18
CA HIS A 8 -4.44 -17.17 -10.96
C HIS A 8 -4.01 -16.29 -9.78
N ASP A 9 -3.54 -16.90 -8.70
CA ASP A 9 -3.12 -16.18 -7.49
C ASP A 9 -1.87 -15.35 -7.71
N ALA A 10 -0.91 -15.89 -8.46
CA ALA A 10 0.26 -15.14 -8.89
C ALA A 10 -0.14 -13.91 -9.74
N ILE A 11 -1.08 -14.08 -10.68
CA ILE A 11 -1.56 -12.98 -11.53
C ILE A 11 -2.24 -11.90 -10.70
N ILE A 12 -3.14 -12.27 -9.80
CA ILE A 12 -3.84 -11.32 -8.91
C ILE A 12 -2.86 -10.55 -8.03
N THR A 13 -1.87 -11.23 -7.48
CA THR A 13 -0.82 -10.60 -6.65
C THR A 13 0.03 -9.62 -7.46
N ILE A 14 0.40 -9.97 -8.70
CA ILE A 14 1.11 -9.07 -9.61
C ILE A 14 0.26 -7.84 -9.97
N ILE A 15 -1.04 -8.01 -10.17
CA ILE A 15 -1.96 -6.90 -10.47
C ILE A 15 -2.08 -5.96 -9.26
N ALA A 16 -2.17 -6.50 -8.05
CA ALA A 16 -2.14 -5.70 -6.82
C ALA A 16 -0.82 -4.92 -6.67
N PHE A 17 0.32 -5.57 -6.94
CA PHE A 17 1.64 -4.93 -6.97
C PHE A 17 1.71 -3.79 -7.99
N ALA A 18 1.22 -4.01 -9.21
CA ALA A 18 1.16 -2.99 -10.26
C ALA A 18 0.26 -1.81 -9.88
N GLY A 19 -0.88 -2.07 -9.23
CA GLY A 19 -1.73 -1.02 -8.65
C GLY A 19 -0.98 -0.19 -7.60
N GLY A 20 -0.21 -0.83 -6.73
CA GLY A 20 0.65 -0.14 -5.75
C GLY A 20 1.69 0.77 -6.40
N TRP A 21 2.32 0.33 -7.48
CA TRP A 21 3.24 1.17 -8.27
C TRP A 21 2.55 2.39 -8.88
N ILE A 22 1.35 2.23 -9.41
CA ILE A 22 0.58 3.35 -9.95
C ILE A 22 0.22 4.36 -8.86
N GLY A 23 -0.17 3.87 -7.66
CA GLY A 23 -0.37 4.74 -6.50
C GLY A 23 0.88 5.56 -6.14
N VAL A 24 2.06 4.93 -6.22
CA VAL A 24 3.34 5.61 -6.01
C VAL A 24 3.64 6.64 -7.12
N VAL A 25 3.32 6.34 -8.38
CA VAL A 25 3.46 7.30 -9.49
C VAL A 25 2.56 8.51 -9.28
N PHE A 26 1.32 8.31 -8.83
CA PHE A 26 0.41 9.42 -8.50
C PHE A 26 0.97 10.30 -7.39
N GLU A 27 1.55 9.70 -6.35
CA GLU A 27 2.21 10.45 -5.29
C GLU A 27 3.42 11.26 -5.79
N LEU A 28 4.20 10.70 -6.73
CA LEU A 28 5.28 11.43 -7.39
C LEU A 28 4.76 12.59 -8.25
N MET A 29 3.65 12.40 -8.96
CA MET A 29 3.03 13.47 -9.75
C MET A 29 2.52 14.58 -8.84
N GLU A 30 1.94 14.28 -7.69
CA GLU A 30 1.58 15.31 -6.70
C GLU A 30 2.82 16.05 -6.19
N LEU A 31 3.91 15.33 -5.95
CA LEU A 31 5.15 15.94 -5.49
C LEU A 31 5.80 16.84 -6.54
N SER A 32 5.63 16.55 -7.84
CA SER A 32 6.14 17.39 -8.92
C SER A 32 5.50 18.78 -8.94
N HIS A 33 4.30 18.93 -8.39
CA HIS A 33 3.60 20.21 -8.23
C HIS A 33 3.95 20.96 -6.93
N THR A 34 4.65 20.33 -5.99
CA THR A 34 5.06 20.96 -4.73
C THR A 34 6.27 21.88 -4.95
N PRO A 35 6.35 23.10 -4.38
CA PRO A 35 7.52 23.98 -4.53
C PRO A 35 8.79 23.35 -3.95
N SER A 36 9.94 23.56 -4.62
CA SER A 36 11.24 22.91 -4.33
C SER A 36 11.68 23.01 -2.86
N THR A 37 11.39 24.13 -2.19
CA THR A 37 11.71 24.39 -0.78
C THR A 37 10.94 23.51 0.21
N LYS A 38 9.80 22.94 -0.20
CA LYS A 38 8.97 22.03 0.62
C LYS A 38 9.10 20.56 0.19
N ARG A 39 9.86 20.27 -0.86
CA ARG A 39 10.08 18.89 -1.30
C ARG A 39 10.99 18.18 -0.28
N PRO A 40 10.66 16.96 0.14
CA PRO A 40 11.56 16.15 0.95
C PRO A 40 12.85 15.87 0.14
N LYS A 41 13.96 15.55 0.82
CA LYS A 41 15.22 15.15 0.16
C LYS A 41 15.05 13.76 -0.47
N THR A 42 14.31 13.70 -1.57
CA THR A 42 13.71 12.54 -2.25
C THR A 42 14.66 11.32 -2.39
N PHE A 43 15.97 11.54 -2.54
CA PHE A 43 16.94 10.46 -2.75
C PHE A 43 17.93 10.22 -1.60
N LYS A 44 17.96 11.12 -0.60
CA LYS A 44 18.84 11.00 0.58
C LYS A 44 18.09 10.51 1.81
N ASP A 45 16.76 10.59 1.80
CA ASP A 45 15.93 10.15 2.91
C ASP A 45 15.59 8.65 2.79
N PRO A 46 16.08 7.80 3.72
CA PRO A 46 15.75 6.38 3.76
C PRO A 46 14.25 6.13 3.96
N TYR A 47 13.53 7.01 4.68
CA TYR A 47 12.09 6.90 4.84
C TYR A 47 11.35 7.10 3.52
N TYR A 48 11.82 8.03 2.69
CA TYR A 48 11.24 8.26 1.37
C TYR A 48 11.46 7.06 0.44
N LYS A 49 12.64 6.42 0.49
CA LYS A 49 12.90 5.17 -0.24
C LYS A 49 12.03 4.03 0.25
N LEU A 50 11.89 3.87 1.57
CA LEU A 50 11.03 2.85 2.15
C LEU A 50 9.57 3.07 1.75
N ARG A 51 9.08 4.31 1.69
CA ARG A 51 7.73 4.59 1.19
C ARG A 51 7.61 4.25 -0.29
N PHE A 52 8.58 4.65 -1.10
CA PHE A 52 8.54 4.44 -2.55
C PHE A 52 8.56 2.96 -2.95
N PHE A 53 9.49 2.19 -2.37
CA PHE A 53 9.63 0.77 -2.67
C PHE A 53 8.77 -0.11 -1.78
N GLY A 54 8.53 0.29 -0.52
CA GLY A 54 7.74 -0.51 0.41
C GLY A 54 6.25 -0.51 0.09
N LEU A 55 5.68 0.61 -0.38
CA LEU A 55 4.24 0.67 -0.68
C LEU A 55 3.77 -0.36 -1.72
N PRO A 56 4.45 -0.58 -2.87
CA PRO A 56 4.11 -1.64 -3.81
C PRO A 56 4.22 -3.05 -3.19
N PHE A 57 5.22 -3.30 -2.36
CA PHE A 57 5.35 -4.58 -1.65
C PHE A 57 4.21 -4.79 -0.65
N ILE A 58 3.78 -3.75 0.05
CA ILE A 58 2.63 -3.84 0.96
C ILE A 58 1.33 -4.07 0.17
N ALA A 59 1.18 -3.44 -1.00
CA ALA A 59 0.07 -3.70 -1.91
C ALA A 59 0.02 -5.18 -2.37
N ALA A 60 1.16 -5.74 -2.77
CA ALA A 60 1.27 -7.17 -3.11
C ALA A 60 0.95 -8.07 -1.92
N THR A 61 1.46 -7.73 -0.73
CA THR A 61 1.22 -8.48 0.51
C THR A 61 -0.25 -8.48 0.87
N LEU A 62 -0.94 -7.34 0.75
CA LEU A 62 -2.38 -7.24 0.94
C LEU A 62 -3.12 -8.13 -0.05
N GLY A 63 -2.81 -8.05 -1.35
CA GLY A 63 -3.40 -8.93 -2.36
C GLY A 63 -3.27 -10.40 -1.99
N LEU A 64 -2.07 -10.83 -1.59
CA LEU A 64 -1.79 -12.20 -1.16
C LEU A 64 -2.59 -12.59 0.10
N LEU A 65 -2.67 -11.72 1.11
CA LEU A 65 -3.44 -11.97 2.34
C LEU A 65 -4.94 -12.15 2.07
N TYR A 66 -5.51 -11.35 1.17
CA TYR A 66 -6.91 -11.51 0.76
C TYR A 66 -7.14 -12.88 0.09
N GLN A 67 -6.20 -13.32 -0.74
CA GLN A 67 -6.29 -14.64 -1.37
C GLN A 67 -6.12 -15.80 -0.38
N LEU A 68 -5.17 -15.69 0.56
CA LEU A 68 -5.02 -16.66 1.66
C LEU A 68 -6.28 -16.73 2.55
N SER A 69 -7.05 -15.65 2.59
CA SER A 69 -8.34 -15.60 3.28
C SER A 69 -9.50 -16.18 2.46
N ASN A 70 -9.20 -16.86 1.34
CA ASN A 70 -10.17 -17.44 0.39
C ASN A 70 -11.13 -16.42 -0.24
N PHE A 71 -10.77 -15.14 -0.29
CA PHE A 71 -11.51 -14.16 -1.07
C PHE A 71 -11.16 -14.29 -2.56
N ASN A 72 -12.17 -14.54 -3.38
CA ASN A 72 -12.01 -14.56 -4.83
C ASN A 72 -11.94 -13.11 -5.36
N LEU A 73 -10.73 -12.57 -5.41
CA LEU A 73 -10.49 -11.23 -5.92
C LEU A 73 -10.55 -11.23 -7.44
N THR A 74 -11.42 -10.39 -8.01
CA THR A 74 -11.34 -10.09 -9.43
C THR A 74 -10.12 -9.20 -9.71
N PRO A 75 -9.54 -9.25 -10.93
CA PRO A 75 -8.41 -8.40 -11.31
C PRO A 75 -8.62 -6.90 -11.02
N VAL A 76 -9.84 -6.41 -11.27
CA VAL A 76 -10.22 -5.01 -11.00
C VAL A 76 -10.17 -4.70 -9.50
N VAL A 77 -10.67 -5.60 -8.66
CA VAL A 77 -10.65 -5.40 -7.20
C VAL A 77 -9.21 -5.45 -6.68
N ALA A 78 -8.41 -6.41 -7.15
CA ALA A 78 -6.99 -6.52 -6.78
C ALA A 78 -6.20 -5.25 -7.12
N PHE A 79 -6.46 -4.68 -8.30
CA PHE A 79 -5.88 -3.42 -8.72
C PHE A 79 -6.28 -2.26 -7.79
N ASN A 80 -7.58 -2.12 -7.48
CA ASN A 80 -8.08 -1.07 -6.59
C ASN A 80 -7.52 -1.18 -5.17
N ILE A 81 -7.39 -2.40 -4.65
CA ILE A 81 -6.71 -2.68 -3.37
C ILE A 81 -5.27 -2.20 -3.44
N GLY A 82 -4.56 -2.51 -4.53
CA GLY A 82 -3.17 -2.11 -4.73
C GLY A 82 -2.98 -0.59 -4.75
N VAL A 83 -3.76 0.13 -5.56
CA VAL A 83 -3.74 1.60 -5.63
C VAL A 83 -4.07 2.24 -4.29
N SER A 84 -5.01 1.64 -3.54
CA SER A 84 -5.48 2.17 -2.27
C SER A 84 -4.62 1.77 -1.07
N ALA A 85 -3.70 0.80 -1.22
CA ALA A 85 -2.86 0.29 -0.14
C ALA A 85 -2.14 1.39 0.67
N PRO A 86 -1.54 2.43 0.06
CA PRO A 86 -0.92 3.53 0.81
C PRO A 86 -1.90 4.27 1.71
N LEU A 87 -3.12 4.50 1.24
CA LEU A 87 -4.18 5.16 2.01
C LEU A 87 -4.68 4.25 3.14
N ILE A 88 -4.86 2.96 2.86
CA ILE A 88 -5.25 1.96 3.86
C ILE A 88 -4.24 1.95 5.01
N ILE A 89 -2.95 1.87 4.71
CA ILE A 89 -1.88 1.88 5.74
C ILE A 89 -1.88 3.18 6.53
N LYS A 90 -1.99 4.34 5.86
CA LYS A 90 -2.06 5.65 6.54
C LYS A 90 -3.25 5.72 7.50
N SER A 91 -4.42 5.26 7.05
CA SER A 91 -5.63 5.20 7.88
C SER A 91 -5.46 4.26 9.06
N PHE A 92 -4.79 3.11 8.85
CA PHE A 92 -4.52 2.14 9.90
C PHE A 92 -3.55 2.69 10.96
N ILE A 93 -2.44 3.31 10.53
CA ILE A 93 -1.49 3.98 11.42
C ILE A 93 -2.18 5.09 12.19
N ARG A 94 -2.95 5.95 11.51
CA ARG A 94 -3.67 7.05 12.15
C ARG A 94 -4.67 6.55 13.20
N SER A 95 -5.40 5.48 12.88
CA SER A 95 -6.38 4.90 13.80
C SER A 95 -5.69 4.23 14.99
N GLY A 96 -4.63 3.46 14.75
CA GLY A 96 -3.84 2.83 15.81
C GLY A 96 -3.16 3.84 16.74
N VAL A 97 -2.67 4.97 16.21
CA VAL A 97 -2.09 6.06 17.01
C VAL A 97 -3.15 6.79 17.83
N ASN A 98 -4.36 6.97 17.29
CA ASN A 98 -5.46 7.61 18.04
C ASN A 98 -5.97 6.74 19.20
N LEU A 99 -5.82 5.42 19.15
CA LEU A 99 -6.13 4.52 20.28
C LEU A 99 -5.16 4.68 21.45
N ASP A 100 -3.99 5.25 21.23
CA ASP A 100 -2.95 5.49 22.26
C ASP A 100 -3.11 6.88 22.93
N LEU A 101 -4.02 7.72 22.41
CA LEU A 101 -4.29 9.08 22.89
C LEU A 101 -5.72 9.26 23.42
N ASP A 102 -6.38 8.17 23.82
CA ASP A 102 -7.59 8.26 24.65
C ASP A 102 -7.18 8.16 26.13
N PRO A 103 -6.80 9.27 26.80
CA PRO A 103 -6.62 9.26 28.24
C PRO A 103 -7.99 9.01 28.84
N LYS A 104 -8.19 7.78 29.34
CA LYS A 104 -9.22 7.37 30.31
C LYS A 104 -10.23 8.47 30.59
N THR A 105 -11.40 8.36 29.97
CA THR A 105 -12.62 8.94 30.52
C THR A 105 -12.67 8.66 32.02
N GLU A 106 -12.62 9.74 32.79
CA GLU A 106 -12.79 9.79 34.25
C GLU A 106 -14.10 9.15 34.70
#